data_AF-A0A832HZ34-F1
#
_entry.id   AF-A0A832HZ34-F1
#
_cell.length_a   1.000
_cell.length_b   1.000
_cell.length_c   1.000
_cell.angle_alpha   90.00
_cell.angle_beta   90.00
_cell.angle_gamma   90.00
#
_symmetry.space_group_name_H-M   'P 1'
#
loop_
_entity.id
_entity.type
_entity.pdbx_description
1 polymer ?
#
loop_
_entity_poly.entity_id
_entity_poly.type
_entity_poly.pdbx_seq_one_letter_code
_entity_poly.pdbx_strand_id
1 'polypeptide(L)' 'MKSTQPDAGAEAGKANVSKFDLLLAAVCRNCPVCRRARSKQKGAAFWLVQRVEKRVCPFCRAYERVYGRPAHQKVA' A
#
# COMPACT_ATOMS: atom_id res chain seq x y z
N MET A 1 -10.94 -21.11 -16.10
CA MET A 1 -10.06 -21.19 -14.92
C MET A 1 -8.91 -20.20 -15.17
N LYS A 2 -8.70 -19.02 -14.55
CA LYS A 2 -9.12 -18.39 -13.29
C LYS A 2 -9.54 -16.94 -13.58
N SER A 3 -10.72 -16.59 -13.10
CA SER A 3 -11.18 -15.29 -12.58
C SER A 3 -10.32 -14.06 -12.86
N THR A 4 -10.77 -13.25 -13.83
CA THR A 4 -10.55 -11.79 -13.85
C THR A 4 -11.17 -11.23 -12.57
N GLN A 5 -10.33 -10.86 -11.61
CA GLN A 5 -10.73 -10.05 -10.46
C GLN A 5 -10.59 -8.57 -10.86
N PRO A 6 -11.57 -7.73 -10.49
CA PRO A 6 -11.66 -6.35 -10.93
C PRO A 6 -10.50 -5.51 -10.38
N ASP A 7 -9.99 -4.64 -11.26
CA ASP A 7 -9.35 -3.35 -11.02
C ASP A 7 -9.49 -2.76 -9.60
N ALA A 8 -8.69 -3.27 -8.65
CA ALA A 8 -8.62 -2.81 -7.27
C ALA A 8 -7.86 -1.47 -7.12
N GLY A 9 -8.38 -0.40 -7.73
CA GLY A 9 -7.75 0.92 -7.74
C GLY A 9 -8.65 2.10 -7.38
N ALA A 10 -9.93 1.92 -7.05
CA ALA A 10 -10.86 3.07 -7.05
C ALA A 10 -11.89 3.18 -5.91
N GLU A 11 -11.94 2.30 -4.91
CA GLU A 11 -12.95 2.44 -3.83
C GLU A 11 -12.29 2.56 -2.45
N ALA A 12 -11.59 3.69 -2.25
CA ALA A 12 -11.16 4.16 -0.95
C ALA A 12 -12.39 4.37 -0.05
N GLY A 13 -12.54 3.46 0.92
CA GLY A 13 -13.70 3.38 1.79
C GLY A 13 -13.93 4.67 2.60
N LYS A 14 -15.13 5.23 2.44
CA LYS A 14 -15.70 6.34 3.22
C LYS A 14 -16.02 6.01 4.69
N ALA A 15 -15.35 5.04 5.32
CA ALA A 15 -15.61 4.67 6.71
C ALA A 15 -14.46 5.12 7.63
N ASN A 16 -14.48 6.40 8.02
CA ASN A 16 -13.72 6.99 9.12
C ASN A 16 -12.20 6.70 9.14
N VAL A 17 -11.45 7.31 8.22
CA VAL A 17 -9.98 7.39 8.32
C VAL A 17 -9.61 8.17 9.59
N SER A 18 -8.95 7.52 10.55
CA SER A 18 -8.55 8.16 11.81
C SER A 18 -7.27 8.98 11.66
N LYS A 19 -7.04 9.95 12.56
CA LYS A 19 -5.76 10.68 12.67
C LYS A 19 -4.56 9.72 12.79
N PHE A 20 -4.77 8.57 13.41
CA PHE A 20 -3.77 7.52 13.53
C PHE A 20 -3.46 6.86 12.17
N ASP A 21 -4.46 6.59 11.33
CA ASP A 21 -4.24 6.07 9.97
C ASP A 21 -3.45 7.07 9.11
N LEU A 22 -3.72 8.37 9.24
CA LEU A 22 -2.95 9.42 8.56
C LEU A 22 -1.47 9.41 8.97
N LEU A 23 -1.19 9.30 10.27
CA LEU A 23 0.16 9.24 10.80
C LEU A 23 0.90 7.98 10.30
N LEU A 24 0.25 6.81 10.38
CA LEU A 24 0.79 5.55 9.89
C LEU A 24 1.05 5.58 8.37
N ALA A 25 0.14 6.19 7.61
CA ALA A 25 0.29 6.35 6.17
C ALA A 25 1.45 7.30 5.82
N ALA A 26 1.69 8.35 6.62
CA ALA A 26 2.86 9.20 6.50
C ALA A 26 4.16 8.43 6.80
N VAL A 27 4.18 7.59 7.83
CA VAL A 27 5.31 6.70 8.13
C VAL A 27 5.56 5.71 6.98
N CYS A 28 4.50 5.12 6.42
CA CYS A 28 4.62 4.22 5.26
C CYS A 28 5.29 4.92 4.06
N ARG A 29 4.98 6.21 3.83
CA ARG A 29 5.59 7.01 2.76
C ARG A 29 7.10 7.19 2.95
N ASN A 30 7.56 7.29 4.20
CA ASN A 30 8.97 7.44 4.56
C ASN A 30 9.68 6.10 4.82
N CYS A 31 8.98 4.97 4.84
CA CYS A 31 9.57 3.65 5.03
C CYS A 31 10.57 3.35 3.89
N PRO A 32 11.85 3.07 4.18
CA PRO A 32 12.86 2.86 3.16
C PRO A 32 12.53 1.66 2.26
N VAL A 33 11.91 0.61 2.83
CA VAL A 33 11.49 -0.58 2.08
C VAL A 33 10.35 -0.23 1.11
N CYS A 34 9.30 0.43 1.58
CA CYS A 34 8.15 0.82 0.75
C CYS A 34 8.56 1.83 -0.32
N ARG A 35 9.42 2.79 0.02
CA ARG A 35 9.99 3.78 -0.91
C ARG A 35 10.81 3.10 -2.01
N ARG A 36 11.67 2.15 -1.64
CA ARG A 36 12.49 1.38 -2.59
C ARG A 36 11.63 0.50 -3.48
N ALA A 37 10.63 -0.19 -2.90
CA ALA A 37 9.67 -1.01 -3.62
C ALA A 37 8.88 -0.19 -4.65
N ARG A 38 8.39 0.99 -4.25
CA ARG A 38 7.66 1.92 -5.12
C ARG A 38 8.53 2.51 -6.24
N SER A 39 9.78 2.88 -5.92
CA SER A 39 10.69 3.49 -6.89
C SER A 39 11.21 2.48 -7.91
N LYS A 40 11.57 1.26 -7.48
CA LYS A 40 12.15 0.25 -8.36
C LYS A 40 11.10 -0.65 -9.03
N GLN A 41 9.99 -0.93 -8.34
CA GLN A 41 8.98 -1.93 -8.72
C GLN A 41 9.54 -3.30 -9.11
N LYS A 42 10.75 -3.63 -8.66
CA LYS A 42 11.45 -4.88 -8.97
C LYS A 42 12.42 -5.26 -7.85
N GLY A 43 12.66 -6.56 -7.72
CA GLY A 43 13.58 -7.15 -6.75
C GLY A 43 12.95 -7.50 -5.40
N ALA A 44 13.78 -7.98 -4.48
CA ALA A 44 13.35 -8.55 -3.20
C ALA A 44 12.48 -7.61 -2.35
N ALA A 45 12.78 -6.31 -2.33
CA ALA A 45 11.98 -5.32 -1.60
C ALA A 45 10.56 -5.18 -2.16
N PHE A 46 10.40 -5.22 -3.49
CA PHE A 46 9.08 -5.18 -4.12
C PHE A 46 8.30 -6.46 -3.83
N TRP A 47 8.94 -7.62 -3.97
CA TRP A 47 8.32 -8.92 -3.70
C TRP A 47 7.89 -9.06 -2.24
N LEU A 48 8.75 -8.62 -1.31
CA LEU A 48 8.43 -8.59 0.11
C LEU A 48 7.20 -7.72 0.35
N VAL A 49 7.23 -6.45 -0.09
CA VAL A 49 6.14 -5.50 0.12
C VAL A 49 4.83 -6.04 -0.46
N GLN A 50 4.85 -6.57 -1.69
CA GLN A 50 3.70 -7.23 -2.33
C GLN A 50 3.12 -8.39 -1.51
N ARG A 51 3.95 -9.08 -0.72
CA ARG A 51 3.52 -10.20 0.15
C ARG A 51 3.05 -9.76 1.54
N VAL A 52 3.67 -8.73 2.14
CA VAL A 52 3.42 -8.31 3.55
C VAL A 52 2.42 -7.17 3.73
N GLU A 53 2.09 -6.42 2.68
CA GLU A 53 1.49 -5.10 2.80
C GLU A 53 0.10 -5.00 3.46
N LYS A 54 -0.89 -5.85 3.16
CA LYS A 54 -2.22 -5.73 3.81
C LYS A 54 -2.40 -6.59 5.06
N ARG A 55 -1.70 -7.73 5.12
CA ARG A 55 -1.89 -8.73 6.18
C ARG A 55 -0.90 -8.63 7.31
N VAL A 56 0.29 -8.07 7.08
CA VAL A 56 1.40 -8.11 8.04
C VAL A 56 1.84 -6.70 8.45
N CYS A 57 1.88 -5.74 7.53
CA CYS A 57 2.34 -4.39 7.81
C CYS A 57 1.18 -3.42 8.13
N PRO A 58 1.05 -2.90 9.37
CA PRO A 58 -0.01 -1.96 9.71
C PRO A 58 0.11 -0.63 8.94
N PHE A 59 1.34 -0.20 8.63
CA PHE A 59 1.59 1.04 7.88
C PHE A 59 1.11 0.97 6.43
N CYS A 60 1.36 -0.15 5.74
CA CYS A 60 0.93 -0.35 4.36
C CYS A 60 -0.61 -0.45 4.28
N ARG A 61 -1.25 -1.09 5.26
CA ARG A 61 -2.71 -1.14 5.38
C ARG A 61 -3.31 0.26 5.58
N ALA A 62 -2.72 1.06 6.46
CA ALA A 62 -3.14 2.45 6.65
C ALA A 62 -2.93 3.30 5.39
N TYR A 63 -1.77 3.14 4.72
CA TYR A 63 -1.50 3.82 3.44
C TYR A 63 -2.56 3.51 2.39
N GLU A 64 -2.98 2.26 2.27
CA GLU A 64 -4.03 1.90 1.32
C GLU A 64 -5.40 2.46 1.70
N ARG A 65 -5.76 2.48 2.99
CA ARG A 65 -7.02 3.11 3.46
C ARG A 65 -7.05 4.61 3.17
N VAL A 66 -5.91 5.30 3.39
CA VAL A 66 -5.80 6.75 3.24
C VAL A 66 -5.71 7.17 1.77
N TYR A 67 -4.89 6.47 0.97
CA TYR A 67 -4.59 6.86 -0.41
C TYR A 67 -5.35 6.04 -1.46
N GLY A 68 -6.13 5.03 -1.05
CA GLY A 68 -6.89 4.17 -1.98
C GLY A 68 -6.03 3.27 -2.85
N ARG A 69 -4.73 3.15 -2.56
CA ARG A 69 -3.77 2.43 -3.40
C ARG A 69 -2.70 1.68 -2.60
N PRO A 70 -2.21 0.55 -3.12
CA PRO A 70 -1.19 -0.23 -2.41
C PRO A 70 0.14 0.51 -2.34
N ALA A 71 0.91 0.24 -1.27
CA ALA A 71 2.13 0.97 -0.96
C ALA A 71 3.24 0.83 -2.02
N HIS A 72 3.30 -0.30 -2.74
CA HIS A 72 4.26 -0.56 -3.82
C HIS A 72 3.87 0.04 -5.17
N GLN A 73 2.64 0.56 -5.33
CA GLN A 73 2.22 1.11 -6.61
C GLN A 73 3.06 2.34 -6.94
N LYS A 74 3.60 2.39 -8.16
CA LYS A 74 4.33 3.56 -8.65
C LYS A 74 3.39 4.74 -8.67
N VAL A 75 3.83 5.79 -8.00
CA VAL A 75 3.23 7.12 -8.13
C VAL A 75 3.92 7.69 -9.36
N ALA A 76 3.15 7.84 -10.44
CA ALA A 76 3.60 8.53 -11.65
C ALA A 76 3.98 9.97 -11.31
#